data_AF-A0A256WRB6-F1
#
_entry.id   AF-A0A256WRB6-F1
#
_cell.length_a   1.000
_cell.length_b   1.000
_cell.length_c   1.000
_cell.angle_alpha   90.00
_cell.angle_beta   90.00
_cell.angle_gamma   90.00
#
_symmetry.space_group_name_H-M   'P 1'
#
loop_
_entity.id
_entity.type
_entity.pdbx_description
1 polymer ?
#
loop_
_entity_poly.entity_id
_entity_poly.type
_entity_poly.pdbx_seq_one_letter_code
_entity_poly.pdbx_strand_id
1 'polypeptide(L)'
;MKNNNIINLLNKIKMNFLKKKFFVMSILVLAISVLSCSKDDTEPQEQPPVDQNAPTCSFSSPANNSSYEIGDVIALTAEAEDADGTIAQVDFYLGAEKIGTDNSLPYTLSYNTENASAGTHKLKAIATDNDGKTTEATISVSITEATGLEVISVSSTITEDQTWLNGKIYKLSTDTQIKATVTIEPGCIIKVKGKLKIKEGGRIIAEGTADKPIRFTSKNKNIGGNNNSAMPEQGDWDYFAIHTSDNIFAYCIFEYAYETIETWENDLNNIFDHCTFRYNWYGIKIERRPGDDMVFTNNRFYNNQYAMSITPLLKLGTTNMFTDETGTEKNTYQCIDFVTIGFQGGITLEENVRLEETEIAFHSAFSFQVKENSSFTLAQNVVLKMGNTYSKPQIRVYSGSSFVMESNSFVTSYYDDEKLGDSDNTDKEPVTGDWFGVKENGSYTPNMTNVLYSEHSSSK
;
A
#
# COMPACT_ATOMS: atom_id res chain seq x y z
N MET A 1 25.99 39.26 22.36
CA MET A 1 26.88 38.24 22.97
C MET A 1 26.16 37.47 24.09
N LYS A 2 25.17 36.63 23.75
CA LYS A 2 24.49 35.74 24.72
C LYS A 2 23.89 34.46 24.11
N ASN A 3 24.31 34.04 22.91
CA ASN A 3 23.74 32.85 22.24
C ASN A 3 24.73 31.73 21.90
N ASN A 4 26.05 31.89 22.14
CA ASN A 4 27.04 30.84 21.85
C ASN A 4 27.32 29.90 23.05
N ASN A 5 26.68 30.11 24.20
CA ASN A 5 26.90 29.29 25.40
C ASN A 5 25.90 28.14 25.58
N ILE A 6 24.76 28.15 24.87
CA ILE A 6 23.72 27.11 25.01
C ILE A 6 24.03 25.88 24.13
N ILE A 7 24.58 26.09 22.93
CA ILE A 7 24.96 25.02 22.00
C ILE A 7 26.14 24.19 22.55
N ASN A 8 27.09 24.83 23.24
CA ASN A 8 28.19 24.13 23.91
C ASN A 8 27.76 23.35 25.17
N LEU A 9 26.64 23.71 25.79
CA LEU A 9 26.11 22.98 26.95
C LEU A 9 25.36 21.72 26.52
N LEU A 10 24.61 21.77 25.42
CA LEU A 10 23.89 20.61 24.85
C LEU A 10 24.84 19.53 24.31
N ASN A 11 25.96 19.92 23.70
CA ASN A 11 26.97 18.95 23.23
C ASN A 11 27.77 18.31 24.39
N LYS A 12 27.96 19.04 25.51
CA LYS A 12 28.57 18.49 26.73
C LYS A 12 27.67 17.52 27.48
N ILE A 13 26.35 17.71 27.41
CA ILE A 13 25.36 16.82 28.05
C ILE A 13 25.20 15.52 27.24
N LYS A 14 25.23 15.58 25.90
CA LYS A 14 25.22 14.37 25.04
C LYS A 14 26.49 13.52 25.19
N MET A 15 27.68 14.12 25.36
CA MET A 15 28.92 13.34 25.59
C MET A 15 29.04 12.73 26.99
N ASN A 16 28.33 13.26 27.99
CA ASN A 16 28.36 12.72 29.35
C ASN A 16 27.40 11.54 29.55
N PHE A 17 26.40 11.36 28.69
CA PHE A 17 25.54 10.18 28.69
C PHE A 17 26.21 8.96 28.04
N LEU A 18 27.10 9.17 27.06
CA LEU A 18 27.84 8.09 26.39
C LEU A 18 29.06 7.56 27.18
N LYS A 19 29.49 8.23 28.26
CA LYS A 19 30.73 7.87 28.98
C LYS A 19 30.53 7.17 30.33
N LYS A 20 29.31 6.80 30.71
CA LYS A 20 28.99 6.31 32.06
C LYS A 20 28.58 4.84 32.20
N LYS A 21 28.74 4.02 31.15
CA LYS A 21 28.76 2.56 31.27
C LYS A 21 30.05 2.05 30.63
N PHE A 22 31.10 1.87 31.43
CA PHE A 22 32.05 0.76 31.35
C PHE A 22 33.03 0.88 32.53
N PHE A 23 33.09 -0.20 33.31
CA PHE A 23 33.64 -0.32 34.65
C PHE A 23 34.99 -1.07 34.57
N VAL A 24 36.00 -0.56 35.30
CA VAL A 24 37.07 -1.26 36.05
C VAL A 24 37.73 -2.51 35.45
N MET A 25 39.07 -2.46 35.28
CA MET A 25 39.97 -3.47 35.87
C MET A 25 41.41 -2.94 36.00
N SER A 26 41.96 -3.05 37.20
CA SER A 26 43.36 -2.80 37.54
C SER A 26 44.13 -4.12 37.55
N ILE A 27 45.42 -4.13 37.18
CA ILE A 27 46.55 -4.76 37.92
C ILE A 27 47.88 -4.49 37.17
N LEU A 28 48.92 -4.22 37.96
CA LEU A 28 50.30 -3.91 37.59
C LEU A 28 51.21 -5.08 37.98
N VAL A 29 52.10 -5.58 37.10
CA VAL A 29 53.34 -6.30 37.47
C VAL A 29 54.47 -5.99 36.47
N LEU A 30 55.69 -5.86 36.99
CA LEU A 30 56.92 -5.33 36.38
C LEU A 30 57.97 -6.43 36.06
N ALA A 31 58.51 -6.38 34.84
CA ALA A 31 59.87 -6.73 34.30
C ALA A 31 60.63 -8.04 34.63
N ILE A 32 61.17 -8.73 33.59
CA ILE A 32 62.60 -8.82 33.17
C ILE A 32 62.78 -9.84 32.01
N SER A 33 63.62 -9.48 31.02
CA SER A 33 64.12 -10.18 29.81
C SER A 33 64.95 -11.47 30.09
N VAL A 34 65.26 -12.46 29.23
CA VAL A 34 65.56 -12.58 27.78
C VAL A 34 65.48 -14.07 27.31
N LEU A 35 65.23 -14.29 26.01
CA LEU A 35 65.66 -15.37 25.06
C LEU A 35 65.14 -16.85 25.13
N SER A 36 64.44 -17.21 24.04
CA SER A 36 64.55 -18.42 23.18
C SER A 36 63.48 -19.53 23.24
N CYS A 37 63.14 -19.97 22.02
CA CYS A 37 62.49 -21.21 21.58
C CYS A 37 60.96 -21.40 21.73
N SER A 38 60.28 -21.10 20.61
CA SER A 38 59.14 -21.82 20.00
C SER A 38 58.17 -22.51 20.95
N LYS A 39 57.08 -21.82 21.30
CA LYS A 39 55.80 -22.44 21.68
C LYS A 39 54.64 -21.63 21.11
N ASP A 40 53.65 -22.40 20.70
CA ASP A 40 52.33 -22.05 20.14
C ASP A 40 51.66 -20.92 20.94
N ASP A 41 51.59 -19.72 20.36
CA ASP A 41 50.87 -18.58 20.92
C ASP A 41 49.53 -18.41 20.16
N THR A 42 48.55 -19.28 20.45
CA THR A 42 47.15 -18.93 20.27
C THR A 42 46.62 -18.41 21.60
N GLU A 43 46.55 -17.09 21.72
CA GLU A 43 45.72 -16.41 22.71
C GLU A 43 44.28 -16.95 22.58
N PRO A 44 43.60 -17.37 23.66
CA PRO A 44 42.20 -17.74 23.55
C PRO A 44 41.44 -16.46 23.17
N GLN A 45 40.96 -16.40 21.93
CA GLN A 45 39.98 -15.41 21.52
C GLN A 45 38.83 -15.52 22.52
N GLU A 46 38.57 -14.47 23.31
CA GLU A 46 37.32 -14.39 24.07
C GLU A 46 36.20 -14.48 23.02
N GLN A 47 35.55 -15.65 22.96
CA GLN A 47 34.32 -15.80 22.20
C GLN A 47 33.38 -14.69 22.66
N PRO A 48 32.69 -13.96 21.74
CA PRO A 48 31.67 -13.01 22.15
C PRO A 48 30.73 -13.73 23.15
N PRO A 49 30.32 -13.07 24.24
CA PRO A 49 29.53 -13.70 25.29
C PRO A 49 28.32 -14.38 24.62
N VAL A 50 28.25 -15.71 24.75
CA VAL A 50 27.13 -16.48 24.25
C VAL A 50 25.94 -16.11 25.12
N ASP A 51 24.94 -15.46 24.54
CA ASP A 51 23.68 -15.19 25.18
C ASP A 51 23.01 -16.51 25.56
N GLN A 52 22.75 -16.72 26.86
CA GLN A 52 22.12 -17.93 27.37
C GLN A 52 20.69 -17.70 27.87
N ASN A 53 20.27 -16.45 28.12
CA ASN A 53 18.94 -16.20 28.63
C ASN A 53 17.95 -15.99 27.49
N ALA A 54 16.70 -16.34 27.70
CA ALA A 54 15.64 -15.90 26.81
C ALA A 54 15.28 -14.45 27.18
N PRO A 55 14.77 -13.66 26.22
CA PRO A 55 14.36 -12.29 26.51
C PRO A 55 13.19 -12.26 27.50
N THR A 56 12.90 -11.09 28.06
CA THR A 56 11.64 -10.79 28.74
C THR A 56 10.64 -10.20 27.75
N CYS A 57 9.34 -10.37 27.99
CA CYS A 57 8.28 -9.76 27.19
C CYS A 57 7.06 -9.45 28.06
N SER A 58 6.46 -8.27 27.88
CA SER A 58 5.20 -7.90 28.52
C SER A 58 4.43 -6.86 27.69
N PHE A 59 3.13 -6.72 27.92
CA PHE A 59 2.32 -5.65 27.33
C PHE A 59 2.28 -4.44 28.28
N SER A 60 2.60 -3.26 27.77
CA SER A 60 2.34 -1.98 28.44
C SER A 60 1.03 -1.33 27.96
N SER A 61 0.58 -1.66 26.75
CA SER A 61 -0.75 -1.33 26.24
C SER A 61 -1.24 -2.40 25.24
N PRO A 62 -2.55 -2.73 25.23
CA PRO A 62 -3.58 -2.28 26.15
C PRO A 62 -3.51 -2.99 27.51
N ALA A 63 -4.27 -2.49 28.48
CA ALA A 63 -4.44 -3.21 29.75
C ALA A 63 -5.19 -4.53 29.54
N ASN A 64 -4.90 -5.53 30.38
CA ASN A 64 -5.62 -6.80 30.35
C ASN A 64 -7.12 -6.59 30.65
N ASN A 65 -7.97 -7.16 29.82
CA ASN A 65 -9.43 -7.03 29.79
C ASN A 65 -9.98 -5.67 29.33
N SER A 66 -9.19 -4.87 28.59
CA SER A 66 -9.72 -3.70 27.88
C SER A 66 -10.86 -4.08 26.91
N SER A 67 -11.78 -3.13 26.67
CA SER A 67 -12.90 -3.29 25.74
C SER A 67 -12.80 -2.28 24.60
N TYR A 68 -13.12 -2.73 23.40
CA TYR A 68 -13.12 -1.95 22.15
C TYR A 68 -14.39 -2.27 21.37
N GLU A 69 -14.86 -1.35 20.54
CA GLU A 69 -15.93 -1.60 19.56
C GLU A 69 -15.34 -2.00 18.21
N ILE A 70 -16.08 -2.79 17.41
CA ILE A 70 -15.70 -3.07 16.02
C ILE A 70 -15.53 -1.75 15.25
N GLY A 71 -14.32 -1.54 14.71
CA GLY A 71 -13.92 -0.33 14.00
C GLY A 71 -12.94 0.54 14.80
N ASP A 72 -12.73 0.26 16.09
CA ASP A 72 -11.68 0.90 16.89
C ASP A 72 -10.29 0.44 16.45
N VAL A 73 -9.30 1.29 16.67
CA VAL A 73 -7.88 0.96 16.55
C VAL A 73 -7.28 0.73 17.94
N ILE A 74 -6.75 -0.47 18.16
CA ILE A 74 -6.05 -0.86 19.39
C ILE A 74 -4.56 -0.55 19.21
N ALA A 75 -4.03 0.39 20.01
CA ALA A 75 -2.59 0.62 20.09
C ALA A 75 -1.93 -0.43 21.00
N LEU A 76 -1.16 -1.33 20.39
CA LEU A 76 -0.35 -2.36 21.04
C LEU A 76 1.03 -1.79 21.34
N THR A 77 1.50 -2.00 22.56
CA THR A 77 2.86 -1.65 22.97
C THR A 77 3.40 -2.77 23.85
N ALA A 78 4.52 -3.34 23.43
CA ALA A 78 5.22 -4.38 24.17
C ALA A 78 6.54 -3.84 24.73
N GLU A 79 6.88 -4.29 25.92
CA GLU A 79 8.20 -4.11 26.52
C GLU A 79 8.94 -5.43 26.43
N ALA A 80 10.11 -5.41 25.80
CA ALA A 80 10.99 -6.57 25.70
C ALA A 80 12.43 -6.14 26.00
N GLU A 81 13.09 -6.89 26.87
CA GLU A 81 14.48 -6.67 27.26
C GLU A 81 15.20 -8.01 27.30
N ASP A 82 16.45 -8.01 26.88
CA ASP A 82 17.34 -9.15 27.03
C ASP A 82 18.56 -8.76 27.87
N ALA A 83 18.90 -9.60 28.84
CA ALA A 83 19.84 -9.25 29.90
C ALA A 83 21.32 -9.37 29.46
N ASP A 84 21.58 -10.28 28.53
CA ASP A 84 22.90 -10.64 27.99
C ASP A 84 23.00 -10.48 26.47
N GLY A 85 21.92 -10.10 25.78
CA GLY A 85 21.91 -9.80 24.35
C GLY A 85 21.02 -8.61 23.97
N THR A 86 20.36 -8.72 22.83
CA THR A 86 19.51 -7.70 22.21
C THR A 86 18.27 -8.34 21.60
N ILE A 87 17.17 -7.61 21.55
CA ILE A 87 15.94 -8.06 20.89
C ILE A 87 16.06 -7.82 19.38
N ALA A 88 15.89 -8.87 18.60
CA ALA A 88 15.84 -8.80 17.14
C ALA A 88 14.48 -8.31 16.64
N GLN A 89 13.37 -8.82 17.22
CA GLN A 89 12.01 -8.46 16.82
C GLN A 89 10.96 -8.79 17.90
N VAL A 90 9.80 -8.16 17.79
CA VAL A 90 8.57 -8.51 18.51
C VAL A 90 7.44 -8.77 17.52
N ASP A 91 6.91 -9.99 17.53
CA ASP A 91 5.76 -10.38 16.73
C ASP A 91 4.47 -10.22 17.53
N PHE A 92 3.46 -9.55 16.97
CA PHE A 92 2.14 -9.39 17.57
C PHE A 92 1.10 -10.30 16.90
N TYR A 93 0.18 -10.84 17.71
CA TYR A 93 -0.87 -11.77 17.28
C TYR A 93 -2.23 -11.42 17.89
N LEU A 94 -3.30 -11.67 17.13
CA LEU A 94 -4.67 -11.79 17.65
C LEU A 94 -5.10 -13.26 17.54
N GLY A 95 -5.25 -13.93 18.68
CA GLY A 95 -5.47 -15.38 18.73
C GLY A 95 -4.28 -16.14 18.16
N ALA A 96 -4.49 -16.80 17.02
CA ALA A 96 -3.44 -17.53 16.30
C ALA A 96 -2.88 -16.75 15.10
N GLU A 97 -3.54 -15.67 14.68
CA GLU A 97 -3.17 -14.87 13.50
C GLU A 97 -2.09 -13.86 13.87
N LYS A 98 -0.99 -13.84 13.10
CA LYS A 98 0.06 -12.82 13.24
C LYS A 98 -0.44 -11.53 12.60
N ILE A 99 -0.53 -10.46 13.38
CA ILE A 99 -1.05 -9.16 12.93
C ILE A 99 0.07 -8.16 12.62
N GLY A 100 1.31 -8.43 13.02
CA GLY A 100 2.44 -7.58 12.66
C GLY A 100 3.74 -7.95 13.36
N THR A 101 4.82 -7.27 12.99
CA THR A 101 6.15 -7.39 13.59
C THR A 101 6.73 -5.99 13.77
N ASP A 102 7.42 -5.74 14.88
CA ASP A 102 8.26 -4.55 15.07
C ASP A 102 9.69 -4.96 15.44
N ASN A 103 10.66 -4.42 14.71
CA ASN A 103 12.09 -4.72 14.87
C ASN A 103 12.83 -3.59 15.61
N SER A 104 12.11 -2.57 16.09
CA SER A 104 12.72 -1.38 16.67
C SER A 104 11.99 -0.89 17.91
N LEU A 105 12.75 -0.35 18.87
CA LEU A 105 12.17 0.29 20.04
C LEU A 105 11.59 1.67 19.69
N PRO A 106 10.42 2.06 20.22
CA PRO A 106 9.52 1.23 21.04
C PRO A 106 8.71 0.22 20.20
N TYR A 107 8.57 -1.03 20.68
CA TYR A 107 7.83 -2.08 19.96
C TYR A 107 6.33 -1.80 19.98
N THR A 108 5.80 -1.33 18.86
CA THR A 108 4.42 -0.86 18.73
C THR A 108 3.74 -1.41 17.49
N LEU A 109 2.42 -1.62 17.59
CA LEU A 109 1.58 -1.96 16.46
C LEU A 109 0.18 -1.37 16.65
N SER A 110 -0.40 -0.82 15.60
CA SER A 110 -1.81 -0.41 15.60
C SER A 110 -2.65 -1.52 14.96
N TYR A 111 -3.59 -2.09 15.72
CA TYR A 111 -4.50 -3.12 15.23
C TYR A 111 -5.91 -2.57 15.02
N ASN A 112 -6.41 -2.61 13.79
CA ASN A 112 -7.79 -2.19 13.48
C ASN A 112 -8.77 -3.36 13.68
N THR A 113 -9.78 -3.17 14.53
CA THR A 113 -10.77 -4.19 14.89
C THR A 113 -11.91 -4.36 13.88
N GLU A 114 -11.92 -3.62 12.77
CA GLU A 114 -13.01 -3.62 11.79
C GLU A 114 -13.31 -4.98 11.12
N ASN A 115 -12.35 -5.91 11.14
CA ASN A 115 -12.48 -7.27 10.63
C ASN A 115 -12.51 -8.30 11.78
N ALA A 116 -12.37 -7.87 13.02
CA ALA A 116 -12.47 -8.75 14.17
C ALA A 116 -13.93 -9.15 14.41
N SER A 117 -14.14 -10.39 14.83
CA SER A 117 -15.45 -10.82 15.32
C SER A 117 -15.73 -10.22 16.70
N ALA A 118 -17.00 -9.98 17.02
CA ALA A 118 -17.37 -9.66 18.40
C ALA A 118 -17.06 -10.85 19.32
N GLY A 119 -16.49 -10.58 20.48
CA GLY A 119 -16.11 -11.58 21.47
C GLY A 119 -14.81 -11.25 22.21
N THR A 120 -14.39 -12.19 23.05
CA THR A 120 -13.10 -12.09 23.75
C THR A 120 -11.99 -12.64 22.87
N HIS A 121 -10.96 -11.83 22.65
CA HIS A 121 -9.76 -12.18 21.91
C HIS A 121 -8.54 -12.20 22.81
N LYS A 122 -7.54 -13.02 22.45
CA LYS A 122 -6.23 -13.02 23.12
C LYS A 122 -5.23 -12.28 22.25
N LEU A 123 -4.64 -11.21 22.78
CA LEU A 123 -3.48 -10.58 22.17
C LEU A 123 -2.23 -11.26 22.69
N LYS A 124 -1.30 -11.60 21.80
CA LYS A 124 -0.02 -12.21 22.15
C LYS A 124 1.13 -11.43 21.52
N ALA A 125 2.18 -11.19 22.28
CA ALA A 125 3.45 -10.64 21.80
C ALA A 125 4.54 -11.69 22.00
N ILE A 126 5.39 -11.92 21.00
CA ILE A 126 6.52 -12.85 21.05
C ILE A 126 7.80 -12.06 20.77
N ALA A 127 8.64 -11.87 21.78
CA ALA A 127 9.96 -11.27 21.62
C ALA A 127 10.97 -12.34 21.21
N THR A 128 11.80 -12.05 20.22
CA THR A 128 12.90 -12.92 19.76
C THR A 128 14.23 -12.18 19.93
N ASP A 129 15.21 -12.79 20.61
CA ASP A 129 16.56 -12.24 20.79
C ASP A 129 17.45 -12.43 19.54
N ASN A 130 18.68 -11.91 19.58
CA ASN A 130 19.65 -12.02 18.48
C ASN A 130 20.22 -13.44 18.28
N ASP A 131 19.93 -14.38 19.18
CA ASP A 131 20.31 -15.79 19.12
C ASP A 131 19.12 -16.73 18.83
N GLY A 132 17.94 -16.14 18.59
CA GLY A 132 16.71 -16.83 18.19
C GLY A 132 15.91 -17.43 19.35
N LYS A 133 16.22 -17.16 20.62
CA LYS A 133 15.35 -17.58 21.73
C LYS A 133 14.16 -16.63 21.86
N THR A 134 13.06 -17.16 22.39
CA THR A 134 11.80 -16.44 22.44
C THR A 134 11.12 -16.47 23.80
N THR A 135 10.37 -15.41 24.09
CA THR A 135 9.45 -15.32 25.24
C THR A 135 8.13 -14.70 24.80
N GLU A 136 7.02 -15.24 25.31
CA GLU A 136 5.68 -14.77 25.00
C GLU A 136 5.02 -14.02 26.16
N ALA A 137 4.21 -13.01 25.82
CA ALA A 137 3.28 -12.33 26.71
C ALA A 137 1.86 -12.42 26.13
N THR A 138 0.84 -12.59 26.97
CA THR A 138 -0.56 -12.67 26.54
C THR A 138 -1.47 -11.84 27.43
N ILE A 139 -2.40 -11.10 26.81
CA ILE A 139 -3.53 -10.43 27.48
C ILE A 139 -4.84 -10.76 26.76
N SER A 140 -5.97 -10.52 27.41
CA SER A 140 -7.30 -10.63 26.81
C SER A 140 -7.91 -9.25 26.56
N VAL A 141 -8.63 -9.10 25.45
CA VAL A 141 -9.44 -7.91 25.16
C VAL A 141 -10.84 -8.33 24.71
N SER A 142 -11.84 -7.51 24.97
CA SER A 142 -13.20 -7.71 24.48
C SER A 142 -13.44 -6.79 23.29
N ILE A 143 -13.87 -7.35 22.16
CA ILE A 143 -14.34 -6.59 21.02
C ILE A 143 -15.86 -6.71 21.01
N THR A 144 -16.57 -5.60 21.16
CA THR A 144 -18.03 -5.56 21.15
C THR A 144 -18.54 -5.02 19.82
N GLU A 145 -19.80 -5.33 19.51
CA GLU A 145 -20.50 -4.61 18.46
C GLU A 145 -20.49 -3.11 18.75
N ALA A 146 -20.32 -2.29 17.71
CA ALA A 146 -20.40 -0.85 17.89
C ALA A 146 -21.79 -0.42 18.36
N THR A 147 -21.87 0.65 19.15
CA THR A 147 -23.16 1.25 19.49
C THR A 147 -23.90 1.63 18.19
N GLY A 148 -25.14 1.16 18.05
CA GLY A 148 -25.90 1.25 16.80
C GLY A 148 -26.08 2.70 16.35
N LEU A 149 -25.41 3.08 15.26
CA LEU A 149 -25.57 4.38 14.63
C LEU A 149 -26.96 4.49 13.98
N GLU A 150 -27.48 5.71 13.88
CA GLU A 150 -28.75 5.96 13.19
C GLU A 150 -28.64 5.56 11.71
N VAL A 151 -29.59 4.75 11.23
CA VAL A 151 -29.64 4.31 9.83
C VAL A 151 -30.64 5.15 9.05
N ILE A 152 -30.15 5.89 8.05
CA ILE A 152 -30.95 6.66 7.10
C ILE A 152 -31.09 5.88 5.79
N SER A 153 -32.31 5.62 5.36
CA SER A 153 -32.55 5.02 4.04
C SER A 153 -32.53 6.11 2.97
N VAL A 154 -31.72 5.92 1.93
CA VAL A 154 -31.56 6.86 0.81
C VAL A 154 -32.35 6.35 -0.39
N SER A 155 -33.07 7.24 -1.07
CA SER A 155 -33.86 6.94 -2.27
C SER A 155 -32.98 6.48 -3.43
N SER A 156 -33.58 5.81 -4.42
CA SER A 156 -32.87 5.38 -5.64
C SER A 156 -32.47 6.56 -6.55
N THR A 157 -32.98 7.75 -6.32
CA THR A 157 -32.56 8.97 -7.02
C THR A 157 -32.59 10.16 -6.08
N ILE A 158 -31.51 10.94 -6.11
CA ILE A 158 -31.34 12.19 -5.38
C ILE A 158 -31.38 13.33 -6.39
N THR A 159 -32.42 14.16 -6.31
CA THR A 159 -32.68 15.28 -7.24
C THR A 159 -32.62 16.65 -6.57
N GLU A 160 -32.42 16.68 -5.25
CA GLU A 160 -32.26 17.89 -4.45
C GLU A 160 -30.98 17.77 -3.65
N ASP A 161 -30.36 18.90 -3.34
CA ASP A 161 -29.12 18.92 -2.56
C ASP A 161 -29.35 18.30 -1.18
N GLN A 162 -28.39 17.51 -0.72
CA GLN A 162 -28.43 16.84 0.57
C GLN A 162 -27.13 17.02 1.33
N THR A 163 -27.26 17.07 2.65
CA THR A 163 -26.12 16.97 3.58
C THR A 163 -26.30 15.71 4.43
N TRP A 164 -25.32 14.83 4.35
CA TRP A 164 -25.24 13.62 5.14
C TRP A 164 -24.37 13.88 6.37
N LEU A 165 -24.99 13.77 7.54
CA LEU A 165 -24.43 14.20 8.83
C LEU A 165 -23.59 13.09 9.46
N ASN A 166 -22.54 13.50 10.16
CA ASN A 166 -21.61 12.61 10.85
C ASN A 166 -22.30 11.63 11.82
N GLY A 167 -21.67 10.48 12.06
CA GLY A 167 -22.15 9.48 13.02
C GLY A 167 -23.41 8.73 12.57
N LYS A 168 -23.67 8.66 11.26
CA LYS A 168 -24.83 7.97 10.69
C LYS A 168 -24.44 6.95 9.63
N ILE A 169 -25.32 5.97 9.44
CA ILE A 169 -25.27 5.01 8.35
C ILE A 169 -26.27 5.43 7.27
N TYR A 170 -25.78 5.72 6.07
CA TYR A 170 -26.61 6.01 4.89
C TYR A 170 -26.74 4.74 4.04
N LYS A 171 -27.92 4.12 4.07
CA LYS A 171 -28.22 2.90 3.32
C LYS A 171 -28.83 3.23 1.97
N LEU A 172 -28.04 3.05 0.91
CA LEU A 172 -28.48 3.33 -0.44
C LEU A 172 -29.49 2.29 -0.93
N SER A 173 -30.46 2.76 -1.72
CA SER A 173 -31.29 1.89 -2.54
C SER A 173 -30.44 1.23 -3.64
N THR A 174 -30.91 0.12 -4.21
CA THR A 174 -30.24 -0.49 -5.37
C THR A 174 -30.10 0.53 -6.50
N ASP A 175 -28.92 0.61 -7.11
CA ASP A 175 -28.63 1.43 -8.29
C ASP A 175 -28.97 2.91 -8.09
N THR A 176 -28.51 3.47 -6.96
CA THR A 176 -28.77 4.87 -6.58
C THR A 176 -28.14 5.85 -7.56
N GLN A 177 -28.90 6.89 -7.94
CA GLN A 177 -28.47 7.93 -8.87
C GLN A 177 -28.40 9.29 -8.15
N ILE A 178 -27.28 9.97 -8.27
CA ILE A 178 -27.05 11.32 -7.76
C ILE A 178 -27.14 12.28 -8.94
N LYS A 179 -28.14 13.17 -8.89
CA LYS A 179 -28.40 14.22 -9.88
C LYS A 179 -28.37 15.64 -9.28
N ALA A 180 -28.04 15.74 -8.01
CA ALA A 180 -27.87 16.98 -7.25
C ALA A 180 -26.59 16.87 -6.41
N THR A 181 -26.29 17.88 -5.59
CA THR A 181 -25.10 17.86 -4.73
C THR A 181 -25.37 17.08 -3.45
N VAL A 182 -24.53 16.09 -3.17
CA VAL A 182 -24.52 15.39 -1.89
C VAL A 182 -23.23 15.75 -1.16
N THR A 183 -23.36 16.49 -0.07
CA THR A 183 -22.24 16.78 0.84
C THR A 183 -22.25 15.76 1.97
N ILE A 184 -21.12 15.12 2.24
CA ILE A 184 -20.99 14.06 3.24
C ILE A 184 -19.98 14.49 4.30
N GLU A 185 -20.44 14.58 5.56
CA GLU A 185 -19.59 14.94 6.69
C GLU A 185 -18.66 13.77 7.12
N PRO A 186 -17.52 14.06 7.77
CA PRO A 186 -16.60 13.06 8.29
C PRO A 186 -17.25 11.96 9.14
N GLY A 187 -16.78 10.72 8.99
CA GLY A 187 -17.24 9.57 9.78
C GLY A 187 -18.59 8.97 9.35
N CYS A 188 -19.18 9.41 8.23
CA CYS A 188 -20.35 8.74 7.66
C CYS A 188 -20.00 7.35 7.12
N ILE A 189 -20.92 6.40 7.29
CA ILE A 189 -20.84 5.07 6.67
C ILE A 189 -21.92 4.96 5.60
N ILE A 190 -21.53 4.74 4.36
CA ILE A 190 -22.41 4.61 3.20
C ILE A 190 -22.46 3.13 2.82
N LYS A 191 -23.64 2.52 2.99
CA LYS A 191 -23.92 1.14 2.58
C LYS A 191 -24.41 1.15 1.14
N VAL A 192 -23.55 0.73 0.22
CA VAL A 192 -23.82 0.71 -1.21
C VAL A 192 -24.52 -0.60 -1.60
N LYS A 193 -25.40 -0.54 -2.59
CA LYS A 193 -26.06 -1.71 -3.17
C LYS A 193 -26.20 -1.54 -4.69
N GLY A 194 -25.64 -2.47 -5.45
CA GLY A 194 -25.55 -2.31 -6.91
C GLY A 194 -24.64 -1.13 -7.25
N LYS A 195 -25.12 -0.24 -8.10
CA LYS A 195 -24.34 0.90 -8.63
C LYS A 195 -24.63 2.18 -7.87
N LEU A 196 -23.64 3.06 -7.72
CA LEU A 196 -23.87 4.49 -7.45
C LEU A 196 -23.50 5.27 -8.70
N LYS A 197 -24.41 6.09 -9.21
CA LYS A 197 -24.20 6.82 -10.46
C LYS A 197 -24.27 8.31 -10.21
N ILE A 198 -23.19 9.03 -10.48
CA ILE A 198 -23.17 10.49 -10.45
C ILE A 198 -23.33 10.97 -11.90
N LYS A 199 -24.45 11.63 -12.20
CA LYS A 199 -24.81 12.02 -13.57
C LYS A 199 -25.71 13.24 -13.59
N GLU A 200 -26.00 13.77 -14.77
CA GLU A 200 -26.98 14.85 -14.96
C GLU A 200 -26.69 16.08 -14.07
N GLY A 201 -25.41 16.44 -13.92
CA GLY A 201 -24.97 17.56 -13.07
C GLY A 201 -24.85 17.23 -11.57
N GLY A 202 -25.11 15.99 -11.17
CA GLY A 202 -24.88 15.53 -9.80
C GLY A 202 -23.41 15.62 -9.37
N ARG A 203 -23.21 15.74 -8.05
CA ARG A 203 -21.89 15.89 -7.45
C ARG A 203 -21.85 15.26 -6.05
N ILE A 204 -20.74 14.62 -5.69
CA ILE A 204 -20.41 14.26 -4.31
C ILE A 204 -19.29 15.17 -3.80
N ILE A 205 -19.46 15.70 -2.59
CA ILE A 205 -18.41 16.35 -1.81
C ILE A 205 -18.27 15.55 -0.52
N ALA A 206 -17.29 14.65 -0.47
CA ALA A 206 -17.00 13.77 0.65
C ALA A 206 -15.61 14.07 1.19
N GLU A 207 -15.54 14.88 2.24
CA GLU A 207 -14.29 15.31 2.86
C GLU A 207 -14.21 14.77 4.28
N GLY A 208 -13.68 13.55 4.42
CA GLY A 208 -13.40 12.95 5.71
C GLY A 208 -12.16 13.55 6.38
N THR A 209 -11.74 12.95 7.48
CA THR A 209 -10.45 13.22 8.12
C THR A 209 -9.73 11.92 8.43
N ALA A 210 -8.43 11.97 8.75
CA ALA A 210 -7.67 10.79 9.18
C ALA A 210 -8.33 10.05 10.35
N ASP A 211 -8.87 10.80 11.33
CA ASP A 211 -9.54 10.23 12.50
C ASP A 211 -10.99 9.79 12.21
N LYS A 212 -11.63 10.36 11.19
CA LYS A 212 -13.03 10.13 10.84
C LYS A 212 -13.20 9.99 9.33
N PRO A 213 -12.66 8.92 8.73
CA PRO A 213 -12.81 8.70 7.31
C PRO A 213 -14.27 8.48 6.94
N ILE A 214 -14.64 8.86 5.72
CA ILE A 214 -15.96 8.54 5.14
C ILE A 214 -15.86 7.19 4.47
N ARG A 215 -16.78 6.26 4.76
CA ARG A 215 -16.64 4.86 4.33
C ARG A 215 -17.73 4.44 3.37
N PHE A 216 -17.37 4.06 2.16
CA PHE A 216 -18.25 3.42 1.19
C PHE A 216 -18.00 1.91 1.22
N THR A 217 -19.00 1.14 1.64
CA THR A 217 -18.82 -0.29 1.93
C THR A 217 -20.06 -1.11 1.57
N SER A 218 -19.85 -2.43 1.45
CA SER A 218 -20.89 -3.45 1.41
C SER A 218 -21.98 -3.24 2.48
N LYS A 219 -23.23 -3.50 2.05
CA LYS A 219 -24.40 -3.62 2.92
C LYS A 219 -24.25 -4.69 4.01
N ASN A 220 -23.37 -5.68 3.82
CA ASN A 220 -23.16 -6.83 4.70
C ASN A 220 -22.12 -6.51 5.79
N LYS A 221 -21.16 -5.61 5.54
CA LYS A 221 -20.14 -5.23 6.52
C LYS A 221 -20.76 -4.82 7.86
N ASN A 222 -20.34 -5.48 8.92
CA ASN A 222 -20.80 -5.22 10.28
C ASN A 222 -19.98 -4.08 10.90
N ILE A 223 -20.46 -2.84 10.75
CA ILE A 223 -19.78 -1.63 11.24
C ILE A 223 -20.83 -0.57 11.60
N GLY A 224 -20.64 0.13 12.71
CA GLY A 224 -21.62 1.05 13.28
C GLY A 224 -22.85 0.35 13.88
N GLY A 225 -22.73 -0.91 14.29
CA GLY A 225 -23.74 -1.63 15.07
C GLY A 225 -24.95 -2.13 14.29
N ASN A 226 -24.81 -2.39 12.99
CA ASN A 226 -25.91 -2.89 12.14
C ASN A 226 -26.16 -4.41 12.26
N ASN A 227 -25.37 -5.15 13.06
CA ASN A 227 -25.55 -6.56 13.45
C ASN A 227 -25.79 -7.51 12.26
N ASN A 228 -25.13 -7.27 11.13
CA ASN A 228 -25.25 -8.16 9.98
C ASN A 228 -24.49 -9.47 10.24
N SER A 229 -25.16 -10.61 10.04
CA SER A 229 -24.52 -11.93 10.17
C SER A 229 -23.73 -12.38 8.94
N ALA A 230 -23.91 -11.71 7.79
CA ALA A 230 -23.18 -12.01 6.56
C ALA A 230 -21.84 -11.26 6.56
N MET A 231 -20.75 -12.00 6.33
CA MET A 231 -19.44 -11.38 6.11
C MET A 231 -19.43 -10.69 4.74
N PRO A 232 -18.76 -9.53 4.60
CA PRO A 232 -18.63 -8.86 3.32
C PRO A 232 -17.66 -9.61 2.41
N GLU A 233 -17.94 -9.58 1.11
CA GLU A 233 -17.09 -10.19 0.07
C GLU A 233 -16.77 -9.16 -1.02
N GLN A 234 -15.63 -9.31 -1.70
CA GLN A 234 -15.29 -8.45 -2.84
C GLN A 234 -16.38 -8.57 -3.92
N GLY A 235 -16.88 -7.45 -4.44
CA GLY A 235 -17.99 -7.46 -5.40
C GLY A 235 -19.40 -7.46 -4.78
N ASP A 236 -19.52 -7.25 -3.48
CA ASP A 236 -20.82 -7.09 -2.80
C ASP A 236 -21.66 -5.91 -3.33
N TRP A 237 -20.99 -4.94 -3.96
CA TRP A 237 -21.60 -3.88 -4.76
C TRP A 237 -20.82 -3.67 -6.05
N ASP A 238 -21.48 -3.13 -7.07
CA ASP A 238 -20.95 -3.10 -8.43
C ASP A 238 -19.86 -2.03 -8.55
N TYR A 239 -20.25 -0.76 -8.70
CA TYR A 239 -19.32 0.33 -8.95
C TYR A 239 -19.87 1.75 -8.78
N PHE A 240 -18.96 2.73 -8.66
CA PHE A 240 -19.29 4.15 -8.80
C PHE A 240 -19.06 4.61 -10.24
N ALA A 241 -20.16 4.82 -10.97
CA ALA A 241 -20.11 5.46 -12.28
C ALA A 241 -20.11 6.98 -12.11
N ILE A 242 -18.96 7.60 -12.31
CA ILE A 242 -18.80 9.05 -12.23
C ILE A 242 -18.83 9.62 -13.64
N HIS A 243 -19.93 10.28 -14.01
CA HIS A 243 -20.13 10.90 -15.32
C HIS A 243 -20.10 12.43 -15.27
N THR A 244 -19.60 12.99 -14.16
CA THR A 244 -19.50 14.44 -13.93
C THR A 244 -18.13 14.79 -13.34
N SER A 245 -17.75 16.06 -13.46
CA SER A 245 -16.56 16.63 -12.83
C SER A 245 -16.88 17.20 -11.45
N ASP A 246 -15.86 17.72 -10.79
CA ASP A 246 -15.86 18.43 -9.52
C ASP A 246 -16.24 17.57 -8.31
N ASN A 247 -16.33 16.25 -8.46
CA ASN A 247 -16.51 15.37 -7.32
C ASN A 247 -15.25 15.37 -6.45
N ILE A 248 -15.43 15.45 -5.13
CA ILE A 248 -14.34 15.47 -4.16
C ILE A 248 -14.48 14.27 -3.25
N PHE A 249 -13.43 13.47 -3.18
CA PHE A 249 -13.23 12.41 -2.22
C PHE A 249 -11.91 12.64 -1.52
N ALA A 250 -11.98 13.06 -0.27
CA ALA A 250 -10.84 13.23 0.60
C ALA A 250 -11.01 12.35 1.84
N TYR A 251 -9.97 11.61 2.24
CA TYR A 251 -10.03 10.69 3.40
C TYR A 251 -11.23 9.73 3.35
N CYS A 252 -11.51 9.20 2.16
CA CYS A 252 -12.56 8.21 1.94
C CYS A 252 -11.97 6.79 1.95
N ILE A 253 -12.69 5.83 2.52
CA ILE A 253 -12.37 4.41 2.45
C ILE A 253 -13.40 3.75 1.54
N PHE A 254 -12.92 3.01 0.55
CA PHE A 254 -13.74 2.25 -0.38
C PHE A 254 -13.41 0.78 -0.30
N GLU A 255 -14.44 -0.03 -0.03
CA GLU A 255 -14.24 -1.45 0.23
C GLU A 255 -15.39 -2.34 -0.26
N TYR A 256 -15.02 -3.55 -0.68
CA TYR A 256 -15.92 -4.63 -1.13
C TYR A 256 -16.68 -4.32 -2.43
N ALA A 257 -16.17 -3.40 -3.25
CA ALA A 257 -16.67 -3.14 -4.59
C ALA A 257 -16.20 -4.22 -5.59
N TYR A 258 -16.91 -4.37 -6.70
CA TYR A 258 -16.35 -5.01 -7.88
C TYR A 258 -15.37 -4.03 -8.54
N GLU A 259 -15.80 -2.81 -8.85
CA GLU A 259 -14.94 -1.73 -9.33
C GLU A 259 -15.27 -0.47 -8.54
N THR A 260 -14.36 0.09 -7.74
CA THR A 260 -14.78 1.23 -6.89
C THR A 260 -15.23 2.43 -7.71
N ILE A 261 -14.41 2.83 -8.70
CA ILE A 261 -14.63 4.00 -9.54
C ILE A 261 -14.51 3.57 -10.99
N GLU A 262 -15.50 3.99 -11.78
CA GLU A 262 -15.61 3.76 -13.21
C GLU A 262 -16.01 5.07 -13.91
N THR A 263 -15.22 5.50 -14.90
CA THR A 263 -15.50 6.71 -15.68
C THR A 263 -15.60 6.38 -17.17
N TRP A 264 -16.78 6.61 -17.76
CA TRP A 264 -17.05 6.38 -19.19
C TRP A 264 -17.02 7.64 -20.05
N GLU A 265 -16.91 8.80 -19.42
CA GLU A 265 -16.79 10.10 -20.08
C GLU A 265 -15.31 10.52 -20.15
N ASN A 266 -14.95 11.28 -21.18
CA ASN A 266 -13.62 11.88 -21.27
C ASN A 266 -13.57 13.20 -20.49
N ASP A 267 -12.34 13.61 -20.16
CA ASP A 267 -11.98 14.94 -19.66
C ASP A 267 -12.69 15.34 -18.35
N LEU A 268 -13.03 14.33 -17.53
CA LEU A 268 -13.56 14.56 -16.18
C LEU A 268 -12.45 14.95 -15.20
N ASN A 269 -12.68 16.01 -14.42
CA ASN A 269 -11.77 16.48 -13.37
C ASN A 269 -12.40 16.18 -12.01
N ASN A 270 -11.91 15.14 -11.33
CA ASN A 270 -12.36 14.76 -9.99
C ASN A 270 -11.15 14.65 -9.05
N ILE A 271 -11.38 14.81 -7.75
CA ILE A 271 -10.34 14.79 -6.74
C ILE A 271 -10.47 13.53 -5.90
N PHE A 272 -9.37 12.77 -5.83
CA PHE A 272 -9.16 11.65 -4.93
C PHE A 272 -7.86 11.89 -4.18
N ASP A 273 -8.00 12.29 -2.92
CA ASP A 273 -6.88 12.66 -2.07
C ASP A 273 -6.95 11.93 -0.71
N HIS A 274 -5.85 11.34 -0.25
CA HIS A 274 -5.82 10.60 1.02
C HIS A 274 -6.87 9.47 1.13
N CYS A 275 -7.35 8.91 0.01
CA CYS A 275 -8.33 7.83 0.03
C CYS A 275 -7.67 6.46 0.16
N THR A 276 -8.41 5.50 0.70
CA THR A 276 -7.99 4.09 0.78
C THR A 276 -8.93 3.22 -0.04
N PHE A 277 -8.36 2.44 -0.95
CA PHE A 277 -9.06 1.45 -1.77
C PHE A 277 -8.57 0.07 -1.37
N ARG A 278 -9.44 -0.77 -0.81
CA ARG A 278 -9.06 -2.09 -0.33
C ARG A 278 -10.19 -3.10 -0.36
N TYR A 279 -9.84 -4.38 -0.41
CA TYR A 279 -10.83 -5.46 -0.49
C TYR A 279 -11.79 -5.29 -1.67
N ASN A 280 -11.34 -4.69 -2.78
CA ASN A 280 -12.11 -4.56 -4.02
C ASN A 280 -11.56 -5.52 -5.07
N TRP A 281 -12.36 -5.86 -6.08
CA TRP A 281 -11.82 -6.52 -7.27
C TRP A 281 -10.87 -5.56 -8.00
N TYR A 282 -11.37 -4.38 -8.36
CA TYR A 282 -10.56 -3.28 -8.84
C TYR A 282 -10.64 -2.14 -7.84
N GLY A 283 -9.49 -1.73 -7.32
CA GLY A 283 -9.39 -0.49 -6.57
C GLY A 283 -9.97 0.64 -7.41
N ILE A 284 -9.44 0.88 -8.62
CA ILE A 284 -9.94 1.89 -9.56
C ILE A 284 -9.88 1.39 -11.01
N LYS A 285 -10.87 1.80 -11.82
CA LYS A 285 -10.91 1.53 -13.26
C LYS A 285 -11.23 2.79 -14.07
N ILE A 286 -10.27 3.29 -14.84
CA ILE A 286 -10.40 4.52 -15.65
C ILE A 286 -9.95 4.23 -17.07
N GLU A 287 -10.89 3.90 -17.96
CA GLU A 287 -10.58 3.52 -19.33
C GLU A 287 -10.50 4.71 -20.31
N ARG A 288 -11.07 5.84 -19.91
CA ARG A 288 -11.23 7.05 -20.74
C ARG A 288 -10.18 8.09 -20.41
N ARG A 289 -9.97 9.03 -21.33
CA ARG A 289 -9.02 10.13 -21.13
C ARG A 289 -9.46 10.95 -19.91
N PRO A 290 -8.66 11.06 -18.85
CA PRO A 290 -8.97 11.91 -17.71
C PRO A 290 -8.81 13.39 -18.08
N GLY A 291 -9.48 14.27 -17.36
CA GLY A 291 -9.25 15.70 -17.52
C GLY A 291 -7.87 16.10 -16.99
N ASP A 292 -7.33 17.20 -17.51
CA ASP A 292 -5.97 17.66 -17.19
C ASP A 292 -5.77 18.05 -15.72
N ASP A 293 -6.86 18.39 -15.02
CA ASP A 293 -6.88 18.81 -13.61
C ASP A 293 -7.38 17.69 -12.67
N MET A 294 -7.51 16.45 -13.16
CA MET A 294 -7.86 15.31 -12.31
C MET A 294 -6.74 15.05 -11.28
N VAL A 295 -7.13 14.91 -10.01
CA VAL A 295 -6.19 14.75 -8.90
C VAL A 295 -6.30 13.34 -8.32
N PHE A 296 -5.16 12.65 -8.30
CA PHE A 296 -4.99 11.33 -7.70
C PHE A 296 -3.74 11.33 -6.82
N THR A 297 -3.87 11.77 -5.57
CA THR A 297 -2.72 11.98 -4.67
C THR A 297 -2.91 11.33 -3.31
N ASN A 298 -1.82 10.87 -2.71
CA ASN A 298 -1.79 10.36 -1.33
C ASN A 298 -2.76 9.20 -1.08
N ASN A 299 -3.20 8.49 -2.13
CA ASN A 299 -4.12 7.39 -2.00
C ASN A 299 -3.38 6.09 -1.70
N ARG A 300 -4.09 5.13 -1.13
CA ARG A 300 -3.54 3.83 -0.75
C ARG A 300 -4.36 2.67 -1.31
N PHE A 301 -3.68 1.65 -1.85
CA PHE A 301 -4.29 0.49 -2.49
C PHE A 301 -3.70 -0.80 -1.93
N TYR A 302 -4.47 -1.62 -1.23
CA TYR A 302 -4.01 -2.93 -0.73
C TYR A 302 -5.16 -3.93 -0.62
N ASN A 303 -4.86 -5.23 -0.59
CA ASN A 303 -5.87 -6.29 -0.52
C ASN A 303 -6.96 -6.21 -1.61
N ASN A 304 -6.71 -5.49 -2.70
CA ASN A 304 -7.54 -5.57 -3.90
C ASN A 304 -7.04 -6.72 -4.77
N GLN A 305 -7.88 -7.23 -5.67
CA GLN A 305 -7.38 -8.12 -6.71
C GLN A 305 -6.43 -7.33 -7.63
N TYR A 306 -6.89 -6.20 -8.18
CA TYR A 306 -6.07 -5.21 -8.89
C TYR A 306 -6.11 -3.87 -8.17
N ALA A 307 -4.96 -3.22 -7.99
CA ALA A 307 -4.92 -1.87 -7.46
C ALA A 307 -5.62 -0.88 -8.40
N MET A 308 -5.18 -0.85 -9.65
CA MET A 308 -5.63 0.09 -10.66
C MET A 308 -5.62 -0.55 -12.05
N SER A 309 -6.64 -0.21 -12.84
CA SER A 309 -6.77 -0.58 -14.25
C SER A 309 -7.11 0.69 -15.04
N ILE A 310 -6.12 1.29 -15.68
CA ILE A 310 -6.21 2.69 -16.15
C ILE A 310 -5.71 2.89 -17.58
N THR A 311 -6.12 3.99 -18.19
CA THR A 311 -5.44 4.53 -19.37
C THR A 311 -4.05 5.05 -18.99
N PRO A 312 -3.03 4.92 -19.85
CA PRO A 312 -1.71 5.51 -19.61
C PRO A 312 -1.70 7.04 -19.61
N LEU A 313 -2.83 7.68 -19.93
CA LEU A 313 -2.99 9.14 -19.89
C LEU A 313 -3.26 9.68 -18.48
N LEU A 314 -3.59 8.81 -17.52
CA LEU A 314 -3.80 9.24 -16.14
C LEU A 314 -2.47 9.54 -15.45
N LYS A 315 -2.35 10.76 -14.95
CA LYS A 315 -1.20 11.22 -14.17
C LYS A 315 -1.41 10.84 -12.70
N LEU A 316 -0.62 9.91 -12.19
CA LEU A 316 -0.70 9.45 -10.79
C LEU A 316 0.20 10.25 -9.83
N GLY A 317 1.17 11.00 -10.33
CA GLY A 317 2.22 11.56 -9.47
C GLY A 317 3.01 10.46 -8.75
N THR A 318 3.55 10.76 -7.58
CA THR A 318 4.47 9.87 -6.83
C THR A 318 4.08 9.66 -5.36
N THR A 319 2.87 10.08 -4.97
CA THR A 319 2.44 10.06 -3.56
C THR A 319 1.44 8.96 -3.23
N ASN A 320 0.97 8.21 -4.23
CA ASN A 320 0.12 7.05 -3.98
C ASN A 320 0.97 5.87 -3.49
N MET A 321 0.35 4.99 -2.69
CA MET A 321 0.97 3.80 -2.13
C MET A 321 0.17 2.55 -2.52
N PHE A 322 0.84 1.44 -2.82
CA PHE A 322 0.26 0.18 -3.31
C PHE A 322 0.37 -0.98 -2.32
N THR A 323 0.58 -0.62 -1.06
CA THR A 323 0.60 -1.46 0.13
C THR A 323 -0.10 -0.78 1.30
N ASP A 324 -0.37 -1.52 2.37
CA ASP A 324 -0.85 -0.92 3.63
C ASP A 324 0.21 -0.01 4.28
N GLU A 325 -0.12 0.59 5.43
CA GLU A 325 0.80 1.43 6.20
C GLU A 325 2.10 0.72 6.59
N THR A 326 2.06 -0.62 6.72
CA THR A 326 3.20 -1.43 7.15
C THR A 326 4.01 -1.99 5.98
N GLY A 327 3.50 -1.94 4.75
CA GLY A 327 4.09 -2.60 3.59
C GLY A 327 3.86 -4.11 3.52
N THR A 328 3.07 -4.67 4.43
CA THR A 328 2.82 -6.10 4.57
C THR A 328 1.67 -6.56 3.68
N GLU A 329 0.54 -5.84 3.70
CA GLU A 329 -0.61 -6.18 2.90
C GLU A 329 -0.47 -5.62 1.49
N LYS A 330 -0.73 -6.47 0.50
CA LYS A 330 -0.51 -6.20 -0.92
C LYS A 330 -1.79 -6.48 -1.69
N ASN A 331 -1.93 -5.84 -2.86
CA ASN A 331 -2.88 -6.28 -3.88
C ASN A 331 -2.44 -7.63 -4.47
N THR A 332 -3.37 -8.47 -4.91
CA THR A 332 -3.07 -9.78 -5.50
C THR A 332 -2.18 -9.65 -6.72
N TYR A 333 -2.55 -8.79 -7.66
CA TYR A 333 -1.68 -8.41 -8.77
C TYR A 333 -0.97 -7.10 -8.40
N GLN A 334 0.34 -7.17 -8.13
CA GLN A 334 1.19 -6.04 -7.77
C GLN A 334 1.64 -5.25 -9.00
N CYS A 335 0.67 -4.76 -9.77
CA CYS A 335 0.92 -3.90 -10.92
C CYS A 335 -0.24 -2.93 -11.17
N ILE A 336 0.06 -1.83 -11.86
CA ILE A 336 -0.93 -0.96 -12.49
C ILE A 336 -1.20 -1.49 -13.89
N ASP A 337 -2.41 -1.97 -14.14
CA ASP A 337 -2.77 -2.55 -15.43
C ASP A 337 -3.23 -1.47 -16.42
N PHE A 338 -2.71 -1.49 -17.64
CA PHE A 338 -3.17 -0.60 -18.69
C PHE A 338 -4.29 -1.19 -19.52
N VAL A 339 -5.36 -0.41 -19.66
CA VAL A 339 -6.55 -0.76 -20.44
C VAL A 339 -6.73 0.10 -21.68
N THR A 340 -7.46 -0.42 -22.65
CA THR A 340 -7.80 0.27 -23.89
C THR A 340 -9.29 0.21 -24.15
N ILE A 341 -9.82 1.31 -24.69
CA ILE A 341 -11.17 1.37 -25.24
C ILE A 341 -11.14 0.90 -26.70
N GLY A 342 -11.90 -0.14 -27.02
CA GLY A 342 -12.05 -0.63 -28.39
C GLY A 342 -11.10 -1.78 -28.74
N PHE A 343 -11.70 -2.96 -28.91
CA PHE A 343 -11.03 -4.15 -29.44
C PHE A 343 -10.63 -3.89 -30.90
N GLN A 344 -9.38 -3.46 -31.13
CA GLN A 344 -8.52 -3.77 -32.27
C GLN A 344 -7.44 -2.68 -32.44
N GLY A 345 -6.23 -2.91 -31.91
CA GLY A 345 -5.06 -2.11 -32.32
C GLY A 345 -4.01 -1.83 -31.25
N GLY A 346 -4.33 -2.02 -29.97
CA GLY A 346 -3.45 -1.65 -28.86
C GLY A 346 -3.58 -0.18 -28.46
N ILE A 347 -2.71 0.26 -27.56
CA ILE A 347 -2.72 1.60 -26.96
C ILE A 347 -2.07 2.58 -27.94
N THR A 348 -2.80 3.61 -28.35
CA THR A 348 -2.25 4.67 -29.21
C THR A 348 -1.95 5.92 -28.39
N LEU A 349 -0.71 6.39 -28.46
CA LEU A 349 -0.25 7.59 -27.77
C LEU A 349 -0.07 8.70 -28.81
N GLU A 350 -0.92 9.72 -28.73
CA GLU A 350 -0.90 10.92 -29.58
C GLU A 350 -0.45 12.17 -28.81
N GLU A 351 -0.09 11.99 -27.55
CA GLU A 351 0.43 13.02 -26.66
C GLU A 351 1.58 12.48 -25.82
N ASN A 352 2.30 13.37 -25.14
CA ASN A 352 3.44 13.00 -24.31
C ASN A 352 2.95 12.28 -23.06
N VAL A 353 3.36 11.03 -22.90
CA VAL A 353 3.11 10.21 -21.71
C VAL A 353 4.40 9.99 -20.96
N ARG A 354 4.34 10.22 -19.65
CA ARG A 354 5.42 9.96 -18.71
C ARG A 354 4.90 9.12 -17.56
N LEU A 355 5.48 7.94 -17.39
CA LEU A 355 5.20 7.06 -16.26
C LEU A 355 6.20 7.33 -15.14
N GLU A 356 5.72 7.45 -13.91
CA GLU A 356 6.52 7.89 -12.77
C GLU A 356 6.36 7.04 -11.50
N GLU A 357 5.45 6.06 -11.48
CA GLU A 357 5.29 5.14 -10.35
C GLU A 357 6.45 4.14 -10.25
N THR A 358 6.93 3.90 -9.04
CA THR A 358 8.14 3.10 -8.74
C THR A 358 7.97 2.05 -7.64
N GLU A 359 6.88 2.07 -6.87
CA GLU A 359 6.60 1.04 -5.86
C GLU A 359 6.21 -0.29 -6.51
N ILE A 360 5.38 -0.23 -7.56
CA ILE A 360 4.94 -1.39 -8.34
C ILE A 360 5.11 -1.13 -9.84
N ALA A 361 5.18 -2.20 -10.63
CA ALA A 361 5.32 -2.09 -12.07
C ALA A 361 4.02 -1.58 -12.74
N PHE A 362 4.17 -0.94 -13.90
CA PHE A 362 3.09 -0.86 -14.87
C PHE A 362 3.03 -2.15 -15.68
N HIS A 363 1.86 -2.55 -16.13
CA HIS A 363 1.65 -3.72 -16.96
C HIS A 363 0.82 -3.36 -18.20
N SER A 364 1.18 -3.93 -19.36
CA SER A 364 0.34 -3.87 -20.56
C SER A 364 0.31 -5.20 -21.30
N ALA A 365 -0.90 -5.73 -21.46
CA ALA A 365 -1.20 -6.80 -22.41
C ALA A 365 -1.25 -6.30 -23.87
N PHE A 366 -1.20 -4.98 -24.10
CA PHE A 366 -1.45 -4.34 -25.38
C PHE A 366 -0.18 -3.74 -25.97
N SER A 367 -0.10 -3.71 -27.30
CA SER A 367 0.98 -3.01 -27.98
C SER A 367 0.82 -1.50 -27.84
N PHE A 368 1.91 -0.78 -27.63
CA PHE A 368 1.94 0.68 -27.69
C PHE A 368 2.25 1.16 -29.11
N GLN A 369 1.57 2.23 -29.54
CA GLN A 369 1.82 2.94 -30.78
C GLN A 369 2.10 4.41 -30.45
N VAL A 370 3.38 4.79 -30.36
CA VAL A 370 3.81 6.17 -30.10
C VAL A 370 3.80 6.94 -31.43
N LYS A 371 2.83 7.83 -31.61
CA LYS A 371 2.57 8.54 -32.88
C LYS A 371 3.46 9.78 -33.03
N GLU A 372 3.52 10.30 -34.25
CA GLU A 372 4.30 11.52 -34.58
C GLU A 372 3.99 12.66 -33.60
N ASN A 373 5.02 13.43 -33.21
CA ASN A 373 4.95 14.53 -32.24
C ASN A 373 4.56 14.12 -30.81
N SER A 374 4.63 12.84 -30.46
CA SER A 374 4.45 12.33 -29.09
C SER A 374 5.70 11.65 -28.56
N SER A 375 5.73 11.46 -27.24
CA SER A 375 6.78 10.72 -26.54
C SER A 375 6.19 9.78 -25.51
N PHE A 376 6.85 8.65 -25.31
CA PHE A 376 6.56 7.72 -24.23
C PHE A 376 7.80 7.56 -23.36
N THR A 377 7.72 8.03 -22.12
CA THR A 377 8.86 8.07 -21.20
C THR A 377 8.61 7.20 -19.99
N LEU A 378 9.55 6.29 -19.72
CA LEU A 378 9.68 5.61 -18.42
C LEU A 378 10.67 6.41 -17.58
N ALA A 379 10.19 7.00 -16.49
CA ALA A 379 11.04 7.74 -15.56
C ALA A 379 12.05 6.81 -14.85
N GLN A 380 12.98 7.42 -14.11
CA GLN A 380 13.96 6.69 -13.32
C GLN A 380 13.30 5.62 -12.43
N ASN A 381 13.86 4.40 -12.43
CA ASN A 381 13.38 3.23 -11.67
C ASN A 381 12.00 2.69 -12.06
N VAL A 382 11.36 3.20 -13.11
CA VAL A 382 10.06 2.69 -13.56
C VAL A 382 10.22 1.36 -14.29
N VAL A 383 9.36 0.41 -13.96
CA VAL A 383 9.26 -0.89 -14.66
C VAL A 383 7.96 -0.96 -15.45
N LEU A 384 8.07 -1.32 -16.72
CA LEU A 384 6.94 -1.67 -17.58
C LEU A 384 7.01 -3.16 -17.93
N LYS A 385 6.01 -3.93 -17.50
CA LYS A 385 5.85 -5.34 -17.85
C LYS A 385 4.94 -5.50 -19.06
N MET A 386 5.31 -6.40 -19.96
CA MET A 386 4.69 -6.55 -21.27
C MET A 386 4.21 -7.99 -21.49
N GLY A 387 3.00 -8.10 -22.03
CA GLY A 387 2.40 -9.37 -22.47
C GLY A 387 1.57 -10.04 -21.40
N ASN A 388 1.03 -11.20 -21.73
CA ASN A 388 0.38 -12.10 -20.78
C ASN A 388 0.24 -13.49 -21.43
N THR A 389 -0.59 -14.37 -20.85
CA THR A 389 -0.80 -15.72 -21.39
C THR A 389 -1.38 -15.74 -22.80
N TYR A 390 -2.06 -14.66 -23.20
CA TYR A 390 -2.86 -14.57 -24.42
C TYR A 390 -2.34 -13.54 -25.42
N SER A 391 -1.35 -12.71 -25.05
CA SER A 391 -0.85 -11.64 -25.89
C SER A 391 0.67 -11.53 -25.91
N LYS A 392 1.20 -11.16 -27.09
CA LYS A 392 2.60 -10.80 -27.32
C LYS A 392 2.66 -9.38 -27.86
N PRO A 393 2.70 -8.36 -27.00
CA PRO A 393 2.68 -6.97 -27.42
C PRO A 393 4.06 -6.49 -27.87
N GLN A 394 4.09 -5.29 -28.45
CA GLN A 394 5.31 -4.58 -28.85
C GLN A 394 5.18 -3.09 -28.52
N ILE A 395 6.29 -2.38 -28.43
CA ILE A 395 6.29 -0.91 -28.40
C ILE A 395 6.69 -0.43 -29.79
N ARG A 396 5.79 0.25 -30.51
CA ARG A 396 6.05 0.78 -31.85
C ARG A 396 6.23 2.30 -31.79
N VAL A 397 7.41 2.75 -32.18
CA VAL A 397 7.80 4.17 -32.23
C VAL A 397 7.81 4.62 -33.69
N TYR A 398 6.91 5.54 -34.04
CA TYR A 398 6.77 6.06 -35.39
C TYR A 398 7.75 7.22 -35.64
N SER A 399 7.97 7.57 -36.91
CA SER A 399 8.82 8.71 -37.29
C SER A 399 8.32 9.99 -36.62
N GLY A 400 9.24 10.82 -36.11
CA GLY A 400 8.91 12.04 -35.39
C GLY A 400 8.37 11.83 -33.97
N SER A 401 8.50 10.62 -33.41
CA SER A 401 8.15 10.29 -32.03
C SER A 401 9.35 9.73 -31.27
N SER A 402 9.23 9.53 -29.95
CA SER A 402 10.32 8.98 -29.14
C SER A 402 9.82 8.03 -28.05
N PHE A 403 10.61 6.98 -27.80
CA PHE A 403 10.50 6.18 -26.59
C PHE A 403 11.77 6.40 -25.75
N VAL A 404 11.60 6.82 -24.51
CA VAL A 404 12.69 7.22 -23.63
C VAL A 404 12.66 6.38 -22.36
N MET A 405 13.80 5.75 -22.06
CA MET A 405 14.03 5.01 -20.83
C MET A 405 15.08 5.76 -20.01
N GLU A 406 14.69 6.30 -18.86
CA GLU A 406 15.63 6.93 -17.92
C GLU A 406 16.43 5.88 -17.14
N SER A 407 17.37 6.35 -16.31
CA SER A 407 18.29 5.49 -15.57
C SER A 407 17.54 4.43 -14.75
N ASN A 408 18.00 3.19 -14.81
CA ASN A 408 17.42 2.07 -14.06
C ASN A 408 15.91 1.82 -14.32
N SER A 409 15.37 2.34 -15.43
CA SER A 409 14.06 1.90 -15.92
C SER A 409 14.20 0.61 -16.72
N PHE A 410 13.13 -0.21 -16.74
CA PHE A 410 13.11 -1.51 -17.40
C PHE A 410 11.83 -1.71 -18.21
N VAL A 411 11.94 -2.43 -19.33
CA VAL A 411 10.80 -3.10 -19.98
C VAL A 411 11.05 -4.59 -19.92
N THR A 412 10.13 -5.35 -19.34
CA THR A 412 10.32 -6.77 -19.06
C THR A 412 9.06 -7.60 -19.29
N SER A 413 9.13 -8.90 -19.06
CA SER A 413 8.01 -9.83 -19.15
C SER A 413 6.98 -9.58 -18.05
N TYR A 414 5.72 -9.87 -18.34
CA TYR A 414 4.65 -9.98 -17.34
C TYR A 414 4.97 -10.93 -16.19
N TYR A 415 5.73 -11.98 -16.50
CA TYR A 415 6.13 -13.05 -15.60
C TYR A 415 7.41 -12.77 -14.79
N ASP A 416 8.00 -11.58 -14.95
CA ASP A 416 9.26 -11.23 -14.28
C ASP A 416 9.00 -10.67 -12.88
N ASP A 417 8.87 -11.54 -11.90
CA ASP A 417 8.59 -11.18 -10.50
C ASP A 417 9.77 -10.56 -9.77
N GLU A 418 10.99 -10.70 -10.31
CA GLU A 418 12.19 -10.02 -9.78
C GLU A 418 12.12 -8.50 -9.98
N LYS A 419 11.24 -8.01 -10.88
CA LYS A 419 11.08 -6.58 -11.20
C LYS A 419 9.78 -6.01 -10.66
N LEU A 420 9.85 -5.51 -9.43
CA LEU A 420 8.76 -4.81 -8.73
C LEU A 420 7.50 -5.65 -8.49
N GLY A 421 7.68 -6.89 -8.06
CA GLY A 421 6.61 -7.73 -7.48
C GLY A 421 5.87 -8.59 -8.48
N ASP A 422 4.98 -9.43 -7.96
CA ASP A 422 4.22 -10.42 -8.71
C ASP A 422 3.07 -9.76 -9.48
N SER A 423 3.10 -9.84 -10.80
CA SER A 423 2.11 -9.21 -11.67
C SER A 423 1.09 -10.17 -12.25
N ASP A 424 1.27 -11.48 -12.09
CA ASP A 424 0.44 -12.51 -12.71
C ASP A 424 -0.15 -13.52 -11.72
N ASN A 425 0.29 -13.46 -10.47
CA ASN A 425 -0.09 -14.31 -9.37
C ASN A 425 0.16 -15.79 -9.70
N THR A 426 1.29 -16.10 -10.37
CA THR A 426 1.72 -17.46 -10.71
C THR A 426 3.22 -17.68 -10.52
N ASP A 427 3.65 -18.95 -10.38
CA ASP A 427 5.08 -19.32 -10.32
C ASP A 427 5.75 -19.38 -11.72
N LYS A 428 5.19 -18.72 -12.74
CA LYS A 428 5.69 -18.83 -14.10
C LYS A 428 6.92 -17.93 -14.28
N GLU A 429 8.01 -18.53 -14.71
CA GLU A 429 9.26 -17.81 -14.99
C GLU A 429 9.24 -17.06 -16.33
N PRO A 430 9.90 -15.90 -16.43
CA PRO A 430 9.98 -15.13 -17.66
C PRO A 430 10.89 -15.79 -18.70
N VAL A 431 10.49 -15.76 -19.97
CA VAL A 431 11.24 -16.36 -21.08
C VAL A 431 11.37 -15.42 -22.26
N THR A 432 12.50 -15.54 -22.98
CA THR A 432 12.73 -14.78 -24.22
C THR A 432 11.60 -15.05 -25.22
N GLY A 433 10.96 -13.97 -25.68
CA GLY A 433 9.84 -14.04 -26.61
C GLY A 433 8.46 -13.95 -25.95
N ASP A 434 8.38 -13.61 -24.66
CA ASP A 434 7.11 -13.28 -23.98
C ASP A 434 6.43 -12.05 -24.60
N TRP A 435 7.22 -11.16 -25.19
CA TRP A 435 6.75 -10.03 -25.98
C TRP A 435 7.71 -9.76 -27.15
N PHE A 436 7.30 -8.97 -28.15
CA PHE A 436 8.10 -8.83 -29.38
C PHE A 436 9.32 -7.93 -29.22
N GLY A 437 9.23 -6.87 -28.41
CA GLY A 437 10.29 -5.87 -28.26
C GLY A 437 9.89 -4.47 -28.72
N VAL A 438 10.90 -3.61 -28.88
CA VAL A 438 10.75 -2.22 -29.33
C VAL A 438 11.02 -2.13 -30.82
N LYS A 439 10.07 -1.53 -31.56
CA LYS A 439 10.10 -1.35 -33.01
C LYS A 439 10.16 0.12 -33.37
N GLU A 440 11.31 0.58 -33.83
CA GLU A 440 11.55 1.97 -34.24
C GLU A 440 11.60 2.08 -35.77
N ASN A 441 10.80 2.97 -36.35
CA ASN A 441 10.79 3.25 -37.79
C ASN A 441 10.70 2.01 -38.70
N GLY A 442 9.96 0.99 -38.25
CA GLY A 442 9.68 -0.22 -39.02
C GLY A 442 10.61 -1.40 -38.75
N SER A 443 11.67 -1.24 -37.96
CA SER A 443 12.60 -2.32 -37.58
C SER A 443 12.66 -2.51 -36.08
N TYR A 444 12.89 -3.74 -35.61
CA TYR A 444 13.12 -3.98 -34.19
C TYR A 444 14.52 -3.51 -33.79
N THR A 445 14.65 -2.89 -32.63
CA THR A 445 15.92 -2.42 -32.09
C THR A 445 16.51 -3.54 -31.22
N PRO A 446 17.52 -4.28 -31.70
CA PRO A 446 18.05 -5.41 -30.95
C PRO A 446 18.90 -4.94 -29.77
N ASN A 447 18.91 -5.72 -28.69
CA ASN A 447 19.83 -5.56 -27.55
C ASN A 447 19.81 -4.16 -26.89
N MET A 448 18.63 -3.55 -26.80
CA MET A 448 18.46 -2.36 -25.97
C MET A 448 18.75 -2.70 -24.51
N THR A 449 19.57 -1.87 -23.86
CA THR A 449 19.85 -1.99 -22.42
C THR A 449 18.54 -1.91 -21.63
N ASN A 450 18.38 -2.78 -20.62
CA ASN A 450 17.19 -2.88 -19.75
C ASN A 450 15.87 -3.23 -20.46
N VAL A 451 15.95 -3.72 -21.71
CA VAL A 451 14.84 -4.38 -22.39
C VAL A 451 15.09 -5.89 -22.28
N LEU A 452 14.23 -6.57 -21.51
CA LEU A 452 14.42 -7.96 -21.09
C LEU A 452 13.35 -8.86 -21.69
N TYR A 453 13.70 -10.13 -21.92
CA TYR A 453 12.78 -11.21 -22.34
C TYR A 453 11.97 -10.96 -23.62
N SER A 454 12.32 -9.94 -24.42
CA SER A 454 11.70 -9.73 -25.73
C SER A 454 12.23 -10.72 -26.76
N GLU A 455 11.47 -10.99 -27.83
CA GLU A 455 11.93 -11.85 -28.95
C GLU A 455 13.22 -11.33 -29.60
N HIS A 456 13.48 -10.03 -29.51
CA HIS A 456 14.61 -9.35 -30.14
C HIS A 456 15.67 -8.83 -29.15
N SER A 457 15.65 -9.26 -27.88
CA SER A 457 16.69 -8.94 -26.89
C SER A 457 17.55 -10.16 -26.57
N SER A 458 18.88 -9.98 -26.52
CA SER A 458 19.79 -11.00 -25.98
C SER A 458 19.83 -11.05 -24.44
N SER A 459 19.25 -10.06 -23.78
CA SER A 459 19.22 -9.90 -22.32
C SER A 459 18.10 -10.73 -21.69
N LYS A 460 18.47 -11.41 -20.60
CA LYS A 460 17.56 -11.98 -19.60
C LYS A 460 17.54 -11.05 -18.42
#